data_AF-A0A8C8S5N3-F1
#
_entry.id   AF-A0A8C8S5N3-F1
#
_cell.length_a   1.000
_cell.length_b   1.000
_cell.length_c   1.000
_cell.angle_alpha   90.00
_cell.angle_beta   90.00
_cell.angle_gamma   90.00
#
_symmetry.space_group_name_H-M   'P 1'
#
loop_
_entity.id
_entity.type
_entity.pdbx_description
1 polymer ?
#
loop_
_entity_poly.entity_id
_entity_poly.type
_entity_poly.pdbx_seq_one_letter_code
_entity_poly.pdbx_strand_id
1 'polypeptide(L)'
;SLHRNLSPGNRTLTGLNVTRGDAGAYQCEVRNLVSTTHSEPSTVMVAWKMLSPPMLTPSQIHVLENGTFNLTCNSSLSADTLLWLRNMTYLATDQRLELSPGNRTLRVLNVTRGDAGAYQCEVRNPVSTNSALPMALLASPNSARIDLLRPITLGSPLTLMCITDSVPPSHYLWLHNGTDANETGSRWTINPMTWDQQGTFMCQAHNPDTNLTAQASVTVRVTGESLGMIPVLPPCPAPENALLG
;
A
#
# COMPACT_ATOMS: atom_id res chain seq x y z
N SER A 1 -24.03 -27.36 -34.33
CA SER A 1 -23.37 -27.40 -35.64
C SER A 1 -23.62 -26.07 -36.34
N LEU A 2 -22.60 -25.24 -36.55
CA LEU A 2 -22.79 -23.93 -37.19
C LEU A 2 -22.88 -24.13 -38.72
N HIS A 3 -24.08 -24.13 -39.28
CA HIS A 3 -24.26 -24.08 -40.73
C HIS A 3 -24.12 -22.62 -41.17
N ARG A 4 -22.94 -22.25 -41.69
CA ARG A 4 -22.79 -20.97 -42.42
C ARG A 4 -23.23 -21.22 -43.85
N ASN A 5 -24.46 -20.81 -44.18
CA ASN A 5 -25.00 -20.90 -45.54
C ASN A 5 -24.18 -20.00 -46.48
N LEU A 6 -23.48 -20.62 -47.42
CA LEU A 6 -22.78 -19.93 -48.50
C LEU A 6 -23.78 -19.53 -49.58
N SER A 7 -23.57 -18.38 -50.21
CA SER A 7 -24.38 -17.91 -51.33
C SER A 7 -24.26 -18.85 -52.54
N PRO A 8 -25.35 -19.06 -53.31
CA PRO A 8 -25.32 -19.91 -54.49
C PRO A 8 -24.27 -19.40 -55.49
N GLY A 9 -23.31 -20.26 -55.85
CA GLY A 9 -22.23 -19.95 -56.81
C GLY A 9 -20.87 -19.67 -56.18
N ASN A 10 -20.78 -19.42 -54.87
CA ASN A 10 -19.50 -19.19 -54.21
C ASN A 10 -18.93 -20.50 -53.63
N ARG A 11 -17.76 -20.92 -54.12
CA ARG A 11 -17.08 -22.18 -53.72
C ARG A 11 -16.09 -22.00 -52.57
N THR A 12 -15.96 -20.79 -52.03
CA THR A 12 -14.99 -20.47 -50.98
C THR A 12 -15.70 -20.10 -49.68
N LEU A 13 -15.25 -20.71 -48.56
CA LEU A 13 -15.64 -20.29 -47.21
C LEU A 13 -14.62 -19.26 -46.73
N THR A 14 -15.02 -17.99 -46.67
CA THR A 14 -14.21 -16.91 -46.11
C THR A 14 -14.74 -16.52 -44.73
N GLY A 15 -13.83 -16.41 -43.75
CA GLY A 15 -14.14 -15.95 -42.40
C GLY A 15 -13.37 -14.67 -42.10
N LEU A 16 -14.06 -13.62 -41.68
CA LEU A 16 -13.45 -12.44 -41.08
C LEU A 16 -13.51 -12.60 -39.57
N ASN A 17 -12.41 -12.31 -38.87
CA ASN A 17 -12.27 -12.45 -37.40
C ASN A 17 -12.45 -13.90 -36.88
N VAL A 18 -11.67 -14.84 -37.44
CA VAL A 18 -11.61 -16.23 -36.98
C VAL A 18 -11.21 -16.29 -35.49
N THR A 19 -12.00 -16.99 -34.69
CA THR A 19 -11.81 -17.20 -33.26
C THR A 19 -11.39 -18.65 -32.97
N ARG A 20 -10.97 -18.95 -31.73
CA ARG A 20 -10.68 -20.35 -31.35
C ARG A 20 -11.89 -21.28 -31.50
N GLY A 21 -13.11 -20.75 -31.42
CA GLY A 21 -14.34 -21.54 -31.63
C GLY A 21 -14.55 -21.98 -33.07
N ASP A 22 -13.79 -21.43 -34.02
CA ASP A 22 -13.80 -21.81 -35.43
C ASP A 22 -12.75 -22.89 -35.75
N ALA A 23 -12.04 -23.42 -34.75
CA ALA A 23 -11.20 -24.59 -34.94
C ALA A 23 -12.07 -25.86 -35.02
N GLY A 24 -11.79 -26.74 -35.97
CA GLY A 24 -12.55 -27.97 -36.15
C GLY A 24 -12.43 -28.57 -37.55
N ALA A 25 -13.12 -29.70 -37.77
CA ALA A 25 -13.23 -30.32 -39.08
C ALA A 25 -14.35 -29.65 -39.89
N TYR A 26 -14.01 -29.23 -41.12
CA TYR A 26 -14.92 -28.64 -42.07
C TYR A 26 -15.03 -29.55 -43.29
N GLN A 27 -16.26 -29.72 -43.77
CA GLN A 27 -16.57 -30.44 -45.00
C GLN A 27 -17.45 -29.57 -45.89
N CYS A 28 -17.18 -29.60 -47.19
CA CYS A 28 -18.07 -29.00 -48.16
C CYS A 28 -19.19 -30.00 -48.48
N GLU A 29 -20.42 -29.53 -48.41
CA GLU A 29 -21.59 -30.30 -48.78
C GLU A 29 -22.18 -29.73 -50.07
N VAL A 30 -22.34 -30.59 -51.07
CA VAL A 30 -22.94 -30.25 -52.36
C VAL A 30 -24.22 -31.04 -52.51
N ARG A 31 -25.35 -30.34 -52.70
CA ARG A 31 -26.66 -30.95 -52.89
C ARG A 31 -27.21 -30.61 -54.27
N ASN A 32 -27.82 -31.60 -54.91
CA ASN A 32 -28.73 -31.45 -56.04
C ASN A 32 -30.12 -32.00 -55.64
N LEU A 33 -31.11 -31.91 -56.54
CA LEU A 33 -32.50 -32.35 -56.31
C LEU A 33 -32.62 -33.84 -55.92
N VAL A 34 -31.61 -34.65 -56.20
CA VAL A 34 -31.65 -36.12 -56.04
C VAL A 34 -30.51 -36.65 -55.16
N SER A 35 -29.43 -35.90 -54.97
CA SER A 35 -28.24 -36.40 -54.28
C SER A 35 -27.53 -35.33 -53.44
N THR A 36 -26.87 -35.81 -52.40
CA THR A 36 -26.01 -35.03 -51.51
C THR A 36 -24.66 -35.74 -51.44
N THR A 37 -23.57 -34.99 -51.67
CA THR A 37 -22.21 -35.50 -51.58
C THR A 37 -21.37 -34.57 -50.72
N HIS A 38 -20.49 -35.14 -49.90
CA HIS A 38 -19.55 -34.40 -49.05
C HIS A 38 -18.12 -34.53 -49.56
N SER A 39 -17.31 -33.49 -49.36
CA SER A 39 -15.86 -33.60 -49.52
C SER A 39 -15.24 -34.39 -48.36
N GLU A 40 -13.99 -34.82 -48.54
CA GLU A 40 -13.17 -35.24 -47.40
C GLU A 40 -13.08 -34.11 -46.35
N PRO A 41 -13.01 -34.44 -45.05
CA PRO A 41 -12.88 -33.46 -43.99
C PRO A 41 -11.51 -32.79 -44.00
N SER A 42 -11.51 -31.47 -43.92
CA SER A 42 -10.30 -30.66 -43.70
C SER A 42 -10.35 -30.04 -42.31
N THR A 43 -9.27 -30.17 -41.54
CA THR A 43 -9.21 -29.64 -40.18
C THR A 43 -8.59 -28.25 -40.18
N VAL A 44 -9.31 -27.27 -39.64
CA VAL A 44 -8.83 -25.92 -39.40
C VAL A 44 -8.34 -25.82 -37.97
N MET A 45 -7.10 -25.37 -37.78
CA MET A 45 -6.53 -25.05 -36.47
C MET A 45 -6.31 -23.54 -36.36
N VAL A 46 -6.66 -22.99 -35.20
CA VAL A 46 -6.44 -21.57 -34.89
C VAL A 46 -5.33 -21.49 -33.86
N ALA A 47 -4.15 -21.02 -34.28
CA ALA A 47 -2.97 -20.94 -33.44
C ALA A 47 -3.08 -19.83 -32.39
N TRP A 48 -2.36 -20.02 -31.28
CA TRP A 48 -2.20 -19.00 -30.25
C TRP A 48 -1.24 -17.92 -30.72
N LYS A 49 -1.55 -16.67 -30.41
CA LYS A 49 -0.64 -15.54 -30.60
C LYS A 49 0.10 -15.25 -29.29
N MET A 50 1.35 -14.83 -29.40
CA MET A 50 2.10 -14.28 -28.27
C MET A 50 1.34 -13.08 -27.67
N LEU A 51 1.21 -13.05 -26.34
CA LEU A 51 0.61 -11.93 -25.63
C LEU A 51 1.51 -10.70 -25.75
N SER A 52 0.91 -9.51 -25.79
CA SER A 52 1.64 -8.25 -25.55
C SER A 52 1.79 -8.01 -24.04
N PRO A 53 2.78 -7.25 -23.59
CA PRO A 53 2.87 -6.80 -22.20
C PRO A 53 1.57 -6.09 -21.77
N PRO A 54 0.98 -6.46 -20.62
CA PRO A 54 -0.18 -5.75 -20.09
C PRO A 54 0.20 -4.40 -19.48
N MET A 55 -0.79 -3.54 -19.25
CA MET A 55 -0.60 -2.24 -18.61
C MET A 55 -1.45 -2.11 -17.35
N LEU A 56 -0.89 -1.51 -16.30
CA LEU A 56 -1.61 -1.24 -15.05
C LEU A 56 -2.26 0.14 -15.06
N THR A 57 -3.48 0.24 -14.54
CA THR A 57 -4.21 1.50 -14.37
C THR A 57 -4.84 1.62 -12.98
N PRO A 58 -4.74 2.77 -12.29
CA PRO A 58 -4.00 4.00 -12.69
C PRO A 58 -2.49 3.76 -12.69
N SER A 59 -1.68 4.64 -13.32
CA SER A 59 -0.21 4.46 -13.47
C SER A 59 0.60 4.77 -12.21
N GLN A 60 -0.02 5.36 -11.20
CA GLN A 60 0.58 5.71 -9.91
C GLN A 60 -0.48 5.63 -8.83
N ILE A 61 -0.11 5.15 -7.64
CA ILE A 61 -1.05 4.97 -6.54
C ILE A 61 -0.47 5.51 -5.24
N HIS A 62 -1.15 6.52 -4.73
CA HIS A 62 -0.96 7.08 -3.40
C HIS A 62 -2.24 6.88 -2.61
N VAL A 63 -2.14 6.27 -1.44
CA VAL A 63 -3.32 5.93 -0.64
C VAL A 63 -3.08 6.37 0.79
N LEU A 64 -4.08 7.02 1.36
CA LEU A 64 -4.12 7.30 2.78
C LEU A 64 -4.34 5.99 3.55
N GLU A 65 -3.68 5.81 4.67
CA GLU A 65 -3.89 4.67 5.55
C GLU A 65 -5.38 4.47 5.89
N ASN A 66 -5.81 3.21 6.05
CA ASN A 66 -7.22 2.80 6.16
C ASN A 66 -8.07 3.11 4.92
N GLY A 67 -7.48 3.68 3.87
CA GLY A 67 -8.10 3.83 2.57
C GLY A 67 -8.20 2.52 1.80
N THR A 68 -8.70 2.65 0.57
CA THR A 68 -8.85 1.55 -0.39
C THR A 68 -8.24 1.97 -1.72
N PHE A 69 -7.61 1.03 -2.42
CA PHE A 69 -7.20 1.26 -3.81
C PHE A 69 -7.52 0.10 -4.72
N ASN A 70 -7.62 0.43 -6.01
CA ASN A 70 -7.90 -0.51 -7.07
C ASN A 70 -6.81 -0.41 -8.14
N LEU A 71 -6.34 -1.57 -8.60
CA LEU A 71 -5.45 -1.72 -9.73
C LEU A 71 -6.12 -2.57 -10.79
N THR A 72 -6.21 -2.06 -12.01
CA THR A 72 -6.74 -2.81 -13.16
C THR A 72 -5.61 -3.16 -14.11
N CYS A 73 -5.57 -4.43 -14.52
CA CYS A 73 -4.62 -4.96 -15.47
C CYS A 73 -5.27 -5.02 -16.87
N ASN A 74 -4.85 -4.09 -17.73
CA ASN A 74 -5.31 -4.00 -19.11
C ASN A 74 -4.46 -4.92 -19.99
N SER A 75 -5.06 -6.05 -20.35
CA SER A 75 -4.44 -7.11 -21.14
C SER A 75 -5.36 -7.58 -22.27
N SER A 76 -4.78 -8.25 -23.26
CA SER A 76 -5.55 -8.87 -24.34
C SER A 76 -6.57 -9.87 -23.78
N LEU A 77 -7.77 -9.91 -24.37
CA LEU A 77 -8.78 -10.93 -24.07
C LEU A 77 -8.34 -12.36 -24.43
N SER A 78 -7.23 -12.51 -25.17
CA SER A 78 -6.65 -13.79 -25.53
C SER A 78 -5.84 -14.45 -24.40
N ALA A 79 -5.59 -13.75 -23.29
CA ALA A 79 -4.97 -14.30 -22.10
C ALA A 79 -5.97 -15.21 -21.35
N ASP A 80 -5.53 -16.42 -20.99
CA ASP A 80 -6.38 -17.37 -20.27
C ASP A 80 -6.22 -17.24 -18.75
N THR A 81 -5.06 -16.77 -18.30
CA THR A 81 -4.75 -16.62 -16.87
C THR A 81 -4.21 -15.22 -16.60
N LEU A 82 -4.66 -14.64 -15.49
CA LEU A 82 -4.18 -13.36 -14.96
C LEU A 82 -3.91 -13.52 -13.46
N LEU A 83 -2.66 -13.24 -13.07
CA LEU A 83 -2.16 -13.35 -11.70
C LEU A 83 -1.65 -12.00 -11.22
N TRP A 84 -1.82 -11.73 -9.94
CA TRP A 84 -1.28 -10.54 -9.28
C TRP A 84 -0.09 -10.90 -8.41
N LEU A 85 0.92 -10.04 -8.44
CA LEU A 85 2.12 -10.16 -7.64
C LEU A 85 2.33 -8.86 -6.83
N ARG A 86 2.83 -9.01 -5.61
CA ARG A 86 3.39 -7.94 -4.79
C ARG A 86 4.81 -8.32 -4.39
N ASN A 87 5.78 -7.48 -4.71
CA ASN A 87 7.21 -7.75 -4.45
C ASN A 87 7.61 -9.15 -4.93
N MET A 88 7.27 -9.48 -6.19
CA MET A 88 7.52 -10.77 -6.85
C MET A 88 6.85 -11.99 -6.22
N THR A 89 5.95 -11.80 -5.25
CA THR A 89 5.20 -12.88 -4.59
C THR A 89 3.76 -12.86 -5.05
N TYR A 90 3.21 -14.02 -5.42
CA TYR A 90 1.81 -14.13 -5.83
C TYR A 90 0.87 -13.77 -4.68
N LEU A 91 -0.12 -12.94 -5.00
CA LEU A 91 -1.16 -12.55 -4.07
C LEU A 91 -2.26 -13.60 -4.01
N ALA A 92 -2.70 -13.92 -2.80
CA ALA A 92 -3.90 -14.69 -2.54
C ALA A 92 -4.99 -13.75 -2.02
N THR A 93 -6.25 -14.06 -2.34
CA THR A 93 -7.40 -13.33 -1.78
C THR A 93 -7.50 -13.58 -0.29
N ASP A 94 -7.85 -12.53 0.45
CA ASP A 94 -8.10 -12.59 1.89
C ASP A 94 -9.26 -11.65 2.27
N GLN A 95 -9.44 -11.33 3.56
CA GLN A 95 -10.52 -10.44 4.02
C GLN A 95 -10.38 -8.99 3.53
N ARG A 96 -9.16 -8.56 3.17
CA ARG A 96 -8.85 -7.19 2.71
C ARG A 96 -8.49 -7.13 1.24
N LEU A 97 -8.06 -8.24 0.64
CA LEU A 97 -7.63 -8.35 -0.75
C LEU A 97 -8.67 -9.09 -1.58
N GLU A 98 -9.28 -8.37 -2.51
CA GLU A 98 -10.33 -8.86 -3.38
C GLU A 98 -9.90 -8.82 -4.85
N LEU A 99 -10.37 -9.82 -5.60
CA LEU A 99 -10.17 -9.91 -7.05
C LEU A 99 -11.52 -9.90 -7.77
N SER A 100 -11.61 -9.12 -8.84
CA SER A 100 -12.77 -9.14 -9.73
C SER A 100 -12.87 -10.47 -10.49
N PRO A 101 -14.01 -10.76 -11.16
CA PRO A 101 -14.09 -11.89 -12.08
C PRO A 101 -12.95 -11.86 -13.12
N GLY A 102 -12.30 -13.01 -13.32
CA GLY A 102 -11.12 -13.13 -14.18
C GLY A 102 -9.88 -12.38 -13.69
N ASN A 103 -9.84 -11.98 -12.42
CA ASN A 103 -8.74 -11.30 -11.73
C ASN A 103 -8.30 -9.97 -12.37
N ARG A 104 -9.12 -9.36 -13.24
CA ARG A 104 -8.72 -8.15 -13.98
C ARG A 104 -8.45 -6.94 -13.10
N THR A 105 -9.17 -6.83 -11.99
CA THR A 105 -9.02 -5.75 -11.03
C THR A 105 -8.69 -6.33 -9.65
N LEU A 106 -7.60 -5.86 -9.07
CA LEU A 106 -7.20 -6.06 -7.69
C LEU A 106 -7.72 -4.89 -6.85
N ARG A 107 -8.40 -5.20 -5.75
CA ARG A 107 -8.88 -4.23 -4.77
C ARG A 107 -8.32 -4.56 -3.40
N VAL A 108 -7.69 -3.60 -2.74
CA VAL A 108 -7.13 -3.76 -1.40
C VAL A 108 -7.79 -2.75 -0.45
N LEU A 109 -8.42 -3.27 0.60
CA LEU A 109 -9.14 -2.54 1.63
C LEU A 109 -8.26 -2.31 2.86
N ASN A 110 -8.57 -1.26 3.62
CA ASN A 110 -7.91 -0.91 4.88
C ASN A 110 -6.38 -0.99 4.75
N VAL A 111 -5.82 -0.22 3.83
CA VAL A 111 -4.39 -0.24 3.50
C VAL A 111 -3.55 0.07 4.73
N THR A 112 -2.55 -0.76 4.97
CA THR A 112 -1.54 -0.59 6.03
C THR A 112 -0.15 -0.42 5.43
N ARG A 113 0.85 -0.06 6.26
CA ARG A 113 2.26 -0.02 5.83
C ARG A 113 2.76 -1.33 5.21
N GLY A 114 2.21 -2.48 5.62
CA GLY A 114 2.60 -3.79 5.12
C GLY A 114 2.07 -4.08 3.72
N ASP A 115 1.11 -3.29 3.25
CA ASP A 115 0.55 -3.44 1.91
C ASP A 115 1.33 -2.65 0.85
N ALA A 116 2.19 -1.71 1.26
CA ALA A 116 3.06 -0.97 0.37
C ALA A 116 4.06 -1.90 -0.34
N GLY A 117 4.41 -1.54 -1.57
CA GLY A 117 5.32 -2.33 -2.39
C GLY A 117 5.05 -2.24 -3.88
N ALA A 118 5.81 -3.01 -4.66
CA ALA A 118 5.68 -3.07 -6.11
C ALA A 118 4.63 -4.11 -6.51
N TYR A 119 3.50 -3.65 -7.04
CA TYR A 119 2.44 -4.47 -7.59
C TYR A 119 2.66 -4.70 -9.09
N GLN A 120 2.40 -5.91 -9.55
CA GLN A 120 2.53 -6.30 -10.95
C GLN A 120 1.42 -7.29 -11.31
N CYS A 121 0.91 -7.22 -12.54
CA CYS A 121 0.09 -8.29 -13.08
C CYS A 121 0.88 -9.10 -14.11
N GLU A 122 0.66 -10.40 -14.11
CA GLU A 122 1.20 -11.34 -15.06
C GLU A 122 0.06 -12.02 -15.81
N VAL A 123 0.18 -12.09 -17.13
CA VAL A 123 -0.79 -12.74 -18.01
C VAL A 123 -0.15 -13.90 -18.76
N ARG A 124 -0.91 -14.99 -18.88
CA ARG A 124 -0.45 -16.22 -19.52
C ARG A 124 -1.43 -16.72 -20.55
N ASN A 125 -0.87 -17.33 -21.59
CA ASN A 125 -1.55 -18.23 -22.50
C ASN A 125 -0.61 -19.43 -22.79
N PRO A 126 -1.03 -20.47 -23.52
CA PRO A 126 -0.25 -21.69 -23.75
C PRO A 126 1.08 -21.49 -24.46
N VAL A 127 1.32 -20.33 -25.07
CA VAL A 127 2.55 -20.05 -25.84
C VAL A 127 3.38 -18.92 -25.26
N SER A 128 2.87 -18.15 -24.29
CA SER A 128 3.56 -16.98 -23.75
C SER A 128 3.12 -16.60 -22.34
N THR A 129 4.05 -16.00 -21.61
CA THR A 129 3.83 -15.32 -20.34
C THR A 129 4.41 -13.93 -20.45
N ASN A 130 3.66 -12.92 -20.03
CA ASN A 130 4.10 -11.53 -20.04
C ASN A 130 3.61 -10.79 -18.80
N SER A 131 4.40 -9.83 -18.32
CA SER A 131 4.10 -9.07 -17.10
C SER A 131 4.06 -7.58 -17.38
N ALA A 132 3.23 -6.86 -16.63
CA ALA A 132 3.19 -5.40 -16.70
C ALA A 132 4.47 -4.81 -16.11
N LEU A 133 4.73 -3.52 -16.34
CA LEU A 133 5.72 -2.82 -15.52
C LEU A 133 5.23 -2.75 -14.06
N PRO A 134 6.11 -2.95 -13.07
CA PRO A 134 5.72 -2.89 -11.67
C PRO A 134 5.32 -1.47 -11.27
N MET A 135 4.37 -1.36 -10.35
CA MET A 135 3.87 -0.11 -9.82
C MET A 135 4.00 -0.04 -8.32
N ALA A 136 4.67 0.99 -7.83
CA ALA A 136 4.82 1.23 -6.41
C ALA A 136 3.51 1.76 -5.80
N LEU A 137 2.99 1.07 -4.80
CA LEU A 137 2.00 1.60 -3.88
C LEU A 137 2.71 2.36 -2.76
N LEU A 138 2.36 3.63 -2.58
CA LEU A 138 2.80 4.46 -1.48
C LEU A 138 1.66 4.68 -0.49
N ALA A 139 1.95 4.52 0.79
CA ALA A 139 0.99 4.63 1.88
C ALA A 139 1.31 5.87 2.71
N SER A 140 0.34 6.76 2.90
CA SER A 140 0.50 7.98 3.69
C SER A 140 -0.14 7.84 5.06
N PRO A 141 0.40 8.49 6.09
CA PRO A 141 -0.17 8.40 7.42
C PRO A 141 -1.53 9.09 7.43
N ASN A 142 -2.58 8.37 7.85
CA ASN A 142 -3.90 8.99 8.10
C ASN A 142 -3.95 9.62 9.49
N SER A 143 -3.22 9.02 10.43
CA SER A 143 -3.20 9.44 11.82
C SER A 143 -1.79 9.33 12.38
N ALA A 144 -1.51 10.13 13.40
CA ALA A 144 -0.34 9.97 14.23
C ALA A 144 -0.79 9.70 15.66
N ARG A 145 0.09 9.07 16.44
CA ARG A 145 -0.07 8.92 17.89
C ARG A 145 1.25 9.17 18.58
N ILE A 146 1.19 9.63 19.82
CA ILE A 146 2.38 9.79 20.66
C ILE A 146 2.31 8.82 21.82
N ASP A 147 3.27 7.90 21.88
CA ASP A 147 3.43 6.96 22.99
C ASP A 147 4.48 7.50 23.99
N LEU A 148 4.22 7.27 25.28
CA LEU A 148 5.07 7.65 26.40
C LEU A 148 5.76 6.39 26.94
N LEU A 149 7.09 6.35 26.95
CA LEU A 149 7.81 5.11 27.30
C LEU A 149 8.12 4.92 28.80
N ARG A 150 7.81 5.88 29.68
CA ARG A 150 8.12 5.84 31.13
C ARG A 150 7.18 6.72 31.98
N PRO A 151 7.10 6.50 33.32
CA PRO A 151 6.40 7.38 34.24
C PRO A 151 7.03 8.79 34.27
N ILE A 152 6.19 9.82 34.38
CA ILE A 152 6.59 11.22 34.29
C ILE A 152 6.92 11.73 35.70
N THR A 153 8.16 11.48 36.14
CA THR A 153 8.66 11.95 37.44
C THR A 153 9.72 13.03 37.28
N LEU A 154 9.78 13.98 38.22
CA LEU A 154 10.82 15.01 38.26
C LEU A 154 12.22 14.38 38.24
N GLY A 155 13.10 14.86 37.37
CA GLY A 155 14.47 14.34 37.24
C GLY A 155 14.60 13.05 36.42
N SER A 156 13.49 12.37 36.08
CA SER A 156 13.53 11.17 35.24
C SER A 156 13.56 11.52 33.74
N PRO A 157 14.11 10.66 32.87
CA PRO A 157 14.04 10.85 31.43
C PRO A 157 12.64 10.58 30.90
N LEU A 158 12.09 11.54 30.15
CA LEU A 158 10.87 11.39 29.36
C LEU A 158 11.24 11.03 27.92
N THR A 159 10.62 9.99 27.37
CA THR A 159 10.76 9.66 25.95
C THR A 159 9.39 9.62 25.29
N LEU A 160 9.22 10.48 24.28
CA LEU A 160 8.05 10.58 23.41
C LEU A 160 8.36 9.85 22.10
N MET A 161 7.42 9.04 21.63
CA MET A 161 7.53 8.37 20.33
C MET A 161 6.32 8.71 19.47
N CYS A 162 6.56 9.42 18.37
CA CYS A 162 5.55 9.67 17.35
C CYS A 162 5.47 8.45 16.43
N ILE A 163 4.31 7.82 16.38
CA ILE A 163 4.09 6.61 15.59
C ILE A 163 3.10 6.92 14.48
N THR A 164 3.51 6.62 13.27
CA THR A 164 2.74 6.75 12.04
C THR A 164 2.99 5.58 11.12
N ASP A 165 1.97 5.17 10.38
CA ASP A 165 2.06 4.13 9.36
C ASP A 165 2.18 4.81 7.98
N SER A 166 3.43 4.94 7.51
CA SER A 166 3.78 5.65 6.28
C SER A 166 4.86 4.91 5.51
N VAL A 167 4.70 4.81 4.19
CA VAL A 167 5.68 4.29 3.25
C VAL A 167 5.81 5.25 2.06
N PRO A 168 6.98 5.89 1.85
CA PRO A 168 8.17 5.78 2.69
C PRO A 168 7.99 6.39 4.10
N PRO A 169 8.93 6.16 5.03
CA PRO A 169 8.86 6.73 6.36
C PRO A 169 8.69 8.25 6.34
N SER A 170 7.85 8.77 7.24
CA SER A 170 7.61 10.21 7.34
C SER A 170 8.82 10.95 7.93
N HIS A 171 8.96 12.23 7.59
CA HIS A 171 9.79 13.18 8.32
C HIS A 171 9.00 13.75 9.49
N TYR A 172 9.65 13.98 10.64
CA TYR A 172 8.98 14.45 11.84
C TYR A 172 9.38 15.88 12.19
N LEU A 173 8.46 16.59 12.84
CA LEU A 173 8.67 17.89 13.46
C LEU A 173 7.98 17.87 14.82
N TRP A 174 8.69 18.24 15.88
CA TRP A 174 8.11 18.37 17.22
C TRP A 174 7.89 19.82 17.60
N LEU A 175 6.74 20.09 18.21
CA LEU A 175 6.43 21.36 18.84
C LEU A 175 6.20 21.15 20.33
N HIS A 176 6.73 22.06 21.14
CA HIS A 176 6.45 22.16 22.57
C HIS A 176 5.71 23.45 22.84
N ASN A 177 4.50 23.36 23.40
CA ASN A 177 3.62 24.50 23.65
C ASN A 177 3.41 25.42 22.41
N GLY A 178 3.43 24.83 21.21
CA GLY A 178 3.25 25.53 19.94
C GLY A 178 4.51 26.15 19.33
N THR A 179 5.67 26.04 19.99
CA THR A 179 6.96 26.47 19.43
C THR A 179 7.76 25.27 18.92
N ASP A 180 8.49 25.45 17.83
CA ASP A 180 9.38 24.43 17.26
C ASP A 180 10.44 24.02 18.28
N ALA A 181 10.51 22.72 18.57
CA ALA A 181 11.49 22.14 19.49
C ALA A 181 12.82 21.80 18.81
N ASN A 182 12.94 22.02 17.49
CA ASN A 182 14.07 21.67 16.64
C ASN A 182 14.43 20.17 16.71
N GLU A 183 13.41 19.32 16.81
CA GLU A 183 13.54 17.87 16.91
C GLU A 183 12.83 17.22 15.73
N THR A 184 13.57 16.38 14.99
CA THR A 184 13.15 15.84 13.69
C THR A 184 13.06 14.31 13.64
N GLY A 185 13.42 13.63 14.73
CA GLY A 185 13.30 12.18 14.87
C GLY A 185 11.88 11.74 15.22
N SER A 186 11.54 10.49 14.92
CA SER A 186 10.30 9.86 15.42
C SER A 186 10.28 9.69 16.94
N ARG A 187 11.45 9.82 17.58
CA ARG A 187 11.63 9.72 19.03
C ARG A 187 12.30 10.99 19.55
N TRP A 188 11.71 11.60 20.57
CA TRP A 188 12.31 12.72 21.31
C TRP A 188 12.50 12.33 22.78
N THR A 189 13.71 12.53 23.31
CA THR A 189 14.03 12.24 24.72
C THR A 189 14.46 13.50 25.45
N ILE A 190 13.75 13.80 26.53
CA ILE A 190 14.03 14.93 27.42
C ILE A 190 14.60 14.36 28.71
N ASN A 191 15.82 14.74 29.04
CA ASN A 191 16.52 14.24 30.21
C ASN A 191 17.48 15.30 30.79
N PRO A 192 17.30 15.74 32.04
CA PRO A 192 16.23 15.38 32.97
C PRO A 192 14.91 16.11 32.67
N MET A 193 13.77 15.52 33.04
CA MET A 193 12.48 16.20 32.99
C MET A 193 12.34 17.19 34.15
N THR A 194 12.06 18.46 33.85
CA THR A 194 11.84 19.55 34.84
C THR A 194 10.40 20.09 34.82
N TRP A 195 10.03 20.89 35.82
CA TRP A 195 8.71 21.52 35.90
C TRP A 195 8.41 22.44 34.72
N ASP A 196 9.39 23.23 34.27
CA ASP A 196 9.22 24.19 33.16
C ASP A 196 9.07 23.51 31.80
N GLN A 197 9.48 22.24 31.68
CA GLN A 197 9.34 21.44 30.46
C GLN A 197 7.97 20.79 30.32
N GLN A 198 7.10 20.86 31.34
CA GLN A 198 5.73 20.36 31.22
C GLN A 198 4.95 21.14 30.15
N GLY A 199 3.88 20.52 29.65
CA GLY A 199 3.03 21.18 28.65
C GLY A 199 2.59 20.23 27.56
N THR A 200 2.21 20.81 26.43
CA THR A 200 1.69 20.08 25.28
C THR A 200 2.79 19.83 24.28
N PHE A 201 3.04 18.56 24.01
CA PHE A 201 3.96 18.07 22.99
C PHE A 201 3.15 17.69 21.77
N MET A 202 3.49 18.23 20.60
CA MET A 202 2.87 17.89 19.34
C MET A 202 3.92 17.32 18.40
N CYS A 203 3.60 16.20 17.75
CA CYS A 203 4.39 15.70 16.64
C CYS A 203 3.61 15.89 15.34
N GLN A 204 4.31 16.31 14.31
CA GLN A 204 3.83 16.38 12.94
C GLN A 204 4.69 15.46 12.08
N ALA A 205 4.04 14.50 11.41
CA ALA A 205 4.66 13.55 10.50
C ALA A 205 4.27 13.91 9.07
N HIS A 206 5.28 14.04 8.19
CA HIS A 206 5.13 14.44 6.80
C HIS A 206 5.66 13.35 5.86
N ASN A 207 4.83 12.86 4.94
CA ASN A 207 5.28 11.93 3.89
C ASN A 207 5.81 12.73 2.68
N PRO A 208 7.09 12.58 2.30
CA PRO A 208 7.71 13.42 1.27
C PRO A 208 7.22 13.13 -0.16
N ASP A 209 6.73 11.92 -0.44
CA ASP A 209 6.31 11.52 -1.80
C ASP A 209 4.84 11.85 -2.07
N THR A 210 4.00 11.82 -1.03
CA THR A 210 2.58 12.14 -1.16
C THR A 210 2.25 13.56 -0.73
N ASN A 211 3.19 14.23 -0.06
CA ASN A 211 3.04 15.55 0.53
C ASN A 211 1.92 15.65 1.58
N LEU A 212 1.52 14.51 2.17
CA LEU A 212 0.47 14.43 3.19
C LEU A 212 1.07 14.45 4.60
N THR A 213 0.35 15.06 5.54
CA THR A 213 0.75 15.18 6.93
C THR A 213 -0.27 14.60 7.89
N ALA A 214 0.22 14.02 8.99
CA ALA A 214 -0.57 13.60 10.14
C ALA A 214 0.06 14.18 11.40
N GLN A 215 -0.75 14.51 12.40
CA GLN A 215 -0.27 15.12 13.63
C GLN A 215 -0.96 14.55 14.85
N ALA A 216 -0.27 14.59 15.98
CA ALA A 216 -0.77 14.16 17.28
C ALA A 216 -0.24 15.07 18.36
N SER A 217 -1.00 15.22 19.45
CA SER A 217 -0.59 16.00 20.61
C SER A 217 -0.88 15.25 21.91
N VAL A 218 0.01 15.42 22.89
CA VAL A 218 -0.13 14.87 24.24
C VAL A 218 0.28 15.93 25.26
N THR A 219 -0.50 16.07 26.32
CA THR A 219 -0.14 16.95 27.44
C THR A 219 0.54 16.15 28.53
N VAL A 220 1.77 16.52 28.85
CA VAL A 220 2.60 15.88 29.87
C VAL A 220 2.61 16.76 31.11
N ARG A 221 2.31 16.16 32.26
CA ARG A 221 2.37 16.80 33.59
C ARG A 221 3.40 16.06 34.43
N VAL A 222 4.37 16.81 34.97
CA VAL A 222 5.40 16.25 35.83
C VAL A 222 4.82 15.96 37.21
N THR A 223 5.23 14.85 37.81
CA THR A 223 4.87 14.48 39.19
C THR A 223 6.13 14.36 40.03
N GLY A 224 6.04 14.66 41.32
CA GLY A 224 7.16 14.57 42.26
C GLY A 224 7.16 15.72 43.27
N GLU A 225 7.92 15.56 44.35
CA GLU A 225 8.16 16.62 45.31
C GLU A 225 9.35 17.46 44.84
N SER A 226 9.17 18.79 44.87
CA SER A 226 10.32 19.69 44.89
C SER A 226 11.11 19.33 46.15
N LEU A 227 12.32 18.79 46.00
CA LEU A 227 13.32 18.88 47.06
C LEU A 227 13.65 20.37 47.16
N GLY A 228 12.76 21.11 47.81
CA GLY A 228 12.95 22.52 48.13
C GLY A 228 14.31 22.63 48.79
N MET A 229 15.12 23.58 48.31
CA MET A 229 16.40 23.91 48.94
C MET A 229 16.17 23.95 50.44
N ILE A 230 16.76 23.00 51.18
CA ILE A 230 16.76 23.07 52.64
C ILE A 230 17.44 24.40 52.97
N PRO A 231 16.77 25.36 53.62
CA PRO A 231 17.42 26.58 54.01
C PRO A 231 18.59 26.19 54.91
N VAL A 232 19.81 26.46 54.44
CA VAL A 232 21.01 26.23 55.22
C VAL A 232 20.88 27.15 56.42
N LEU A 233 20.55 26.58 57.58
CA LEU A 233 20.46 27.35 58.82
C LEU A 233 21.80 28.07 59.03
N PRO A 234 21.81 29.39 59.31
CA PRO A 234 23.04 30.07 59.61
C PRO A 234 23.71 29.40 60.82
N PRO A 235 25.05 29.29 60.84
CA PRO A 235 25.77 28.70 61.97
C PRO A 235 25.40 29.42 63.26
N CYS A 236 25.15 28.66 64.32
CA CYS A 236 24.82 29.22 65.63
C CYS A 236 25.89 30.24 66.05
N PRO A 237 25.51 31.41 66.58
CA PRO A 237 26.48 32.35 67.13
C PRO A 237 27.25 31.66 68.25
N ALA A 238 28.57 31.83 68.23
CA ALA A 238 29.46 31.30 69.26
C ALA A 238 29.05 31.87 70.63
N PRO A 239 29.15 31.09 71.72
CA PRO A 239 28.86 31.59 73.05
C PRO A 239 29.79 32.77 73.35
N GLU A 240 29.20 33.91 73.68
CA GLU A 240 29.90 35.05 74.24
C GLU A 240 30.57 34.57 75.53
N ASN A 241 31.90 34.53 75.55
CA ASN A 241 32.66 34.26 76.76
C ASN A 241 32.34 35.38 77.76
N ALA A 242 31.47 35.08 78.71
CA ALA A 242 31.31 35.86 79.92
C ALA A 242 32.64 35.83 80.67
N LEU A 243 33.41 36.91 80.53
CA LEU A 243 34.56 37.22 81.37
C LEU A 243 34.06 37.35 82.81
N LEU A 244 34.37 36.36 83.63
CA LEU A 244 34.39 36.46 85.09
C LEU A 244 35.84 36.66 85.51
N GLY A 245 36.13 37.81 86.14
CA GLY A 245 37.36 38.07 86.89
C GLY A 245 38.29 39.08 86.24
#